data_AF-A0A2P4QWA4-F1
#
_entry.id   AF-A0A2P4QWA4-F1
#
_cell.length_a   1.000
_cell.length_b   1.000
_cell.length_c   1.000
_cell.angle_alpha   90.00
_cell.angle_beta   90.00
_cell.angle_gamma   90.00
#
_symmetry.space_group_name_H-M   'P 1'
#
loop_
_entity.id
_entity.type
_entity.pdbx_description
1 polymer ?
#
loop_
_entity_poly.entity_id
_entity_poly.type
_entity_poly.pdbx_seq_one_letter_code
_entity_poly.pdbx_strand_id
1 'polypeptide(L)' 'MSDNYNELFIIDLGLCKPINNLQDSDKKDDNIYGVLPYMAPEILRYKPYTPASDIYSFSMIMWEFT' A
#
# COMPACT_ATOMS: atom_id res chain seq x y z
N MET A 1 -1.77 10.76 -26.04
CA MET A 1 -2.45 10.09 -24.92
C MET A 1 -3.88 9.87 -25.35
N SER A 2 -4.46 8.71 -25.06
CA SER A 2 -5.87 8.45 -25.32
C SER A 2 -6.69 9.42 -24.44
N ASP A 3 -7.55 10.25 -25.03
CA ASP A 3 -8.42 11.20 -24.31
C ASP A 3 -9.60 10.51 -23.61
N ASN A 4 -9.39 9.28 -23.13
CA ASN A 4 -10.43 8.48 -22.49
C ASN A 4 -10.48 8.82 -20.99
N TYR A 5 -11.30 9.81 -20.65
CA TYR A 5 -11.50 10.30 -19.29
C TYR A 5 -12.15 9.28 -18.33
N ASN A 6 -12.48 8.08 -18.80
CA ASN A 6 -13.08 7.01 -18.01
C ASN A 6 -12.07 5.95 -17.53
N GLU A 7 -10.77 6.18 -17.72
CA GLU A 7 -9.72 5.23 -17.31
C GLU A 7 -9.10 5.66 -15.97
N LEU A 8 -9.03 4.71 -15.02
CA LEU A 8 -8.34 4.87 -13.74
C LEU A 8 -6.98 4.18 -13.82
N PHE A 9 -5.93 4.88 -13.40
CA PHE A 9 -4.57 4.35 -13.36
C PHE A 9 -4.04 4.36 -11.94
N ILE A 10 -3.36 3.26 -11.57
CA ILE A 10 -2.49 3.24 -10.40
C ILE A 10 -1.14 3.79 -10.86
N ILE A 11 -0.67 4.83 -10.17
CA ILE A 11 0.61 5.49 -10.46
C ILE A 11 1.50 5.46 -9.20
N ASP A 12 2.76 5.86 -9.37
CA ASP A 12 3.77 5.91 -8.30
C ASP A 12 4.00 4.55 -7.60
N LEU A 13 4.82 3.73 -8.25
CA LEU A 13 5.23 2.41 -7.73
C LEU A 13 6.59 2.48 -7.01
N GLY A 14 7.05 3.68 -6.61
CA GLY A 14 8.38 3.88 -6.03
C GLY A 14 8.61 3.15 -4.70
N LEU A 15 7.53 2.79 -4.00
CA LEU A 15 7.54 2.03 -2.75
C LEU A 15 7.08 0.58 -2.91
N CYS A 16 6.71 0.13 -4.11
CA CYS A 16 6.24 -1.23 -4.33
C CYS A 16 7.37 -2.25 -4.10
N LYS A 17 7.06 -3.32 -3.37
CA LYS A 17 8.01 -4.39 -3.06
C LYS A 17 7.49 -5.75 -3.56
N PRO A 18 8.38 -6.65 -4.04
CA PRO A 18 7.99 -8.01 -4.36
C PRO A 18 7.53 -8.74 -3.10
N ILE A 19 6.44 -9.52 -3.20
CA ILE A 19 5.88 -10.24 -2.04
C ILE A 19 6.86 -11.26 -1.45
N ASN A 20 7.72 -11.84 -2.28
CA ASN A 20 8.73 -12.82 -1.87
C ASN A 20 9.79 -12.23 -0.94
N ASN A 21 10.05 -10.93 -1.05
CA ASN A 21 11.08 -10.25 -0.26
C ASN A 21 10.58 -9.87 1.15
N LEU A 22 9.27 -9.96 1.40
CA LEU A 22 8.64 -9.63 2.69
C LEU A 22 8.73 -10.79 3.71
N GLN A 23 8.96 -12.02 3.23
CA GLN A 23 9.13 -13.20 4.08
C GLN A 23 10.60 -13.38 4.53
N ASP A 24 11.57 -12.98 3.68
CA ASP A 24 13.01 -13.06 3.98
C ASP A 24 13.53 -11.84 4.78
N SER A 25 12.72 -10.80 4.95
CA SER A 25 13.11 -9.55 5.62
C SER A 25 13.02 -9.58 7.15
N ASP A 26 13.18 -10.76 7.76
CA ASP A 26 13.08 -10.98 9.21
C ASP A 26 14.03 -10.13 10.07
N LYS A 27 14.97 -9.33 9.50
CA LYS A 27 16.07 -8.74 10.30
C LYS A 27 16.64 -7.37 9.92
N LYS A 28 16.17 -6.61 8.92
CA LYS A 28 16.98 -5.44 8.50
C LYS A 28 16.37 -4.07 8.27
N ASP A 29 15.06 -3.87 8.14
CA ASP A 29 14.53 -2.50 8.02
C ASP A 29 13.11 -2.40 8.56
N ASP A 30 12.97 -2.14 9.86
CA ASP A 30 11.71 -1.81 10.57
C ASP A 30 11.10 -0.46 10.13
N ASN A 31 11.50 0.05 8.97
CA ASN A 31 11.01 1.31 8.46
C ASN A 31 9.63 1.09 7.84
N ILE A 32 8.62 1.66 8.48
CA ILE A 32 7.25 1.74 7.98
C ILE A 32 7.22 2.83 6.90
N TYR A 33 6.68 2.51 5.72
CA TYR A 33 6.57 3.44 4.59
C TYR A 33 5.11 3.60 4.16
N GLY A 34 4.71 4.81 3.82
CA GLY A 34 3.37 5.10 3.31
C GLY A 34 2.75 6.33 3.96
N VAL A 35 1.50 6.58 3.60
CA VAL A 35 0.75 7.76 4.03
C VAL A 35 -0.14 7.37 5.22
N LEU A 36 0.14 7.94 6.39
CA LEU A 36 -0.40 7.51 7.68
C LEU A 36 -1.95 7.33 7.71
N PRO A 37 -2.77 8.24 7.14
CA PRO A 37 -4.23 8.07 7.09
C PRO A 37 -4.73 6.79 6.40
N TYR A 38 -3.98 6.27 5.43
CA TYR A 38 -4.41 5.14 4.60
C TYR A 38 -3.72 3.83 5.01
N MET A 39 -2.92 3.85 6.07
CA MET A 39 -2.12 2.71 6.44
C MET A 39 -2.93 1.69 7.24
N ALA A 40 -2.81 0.42 6.88
CA ALA A 40 -3.48 -0.66 7.59
C ALA A 40 -2.93 -0.84 9.01
N PRO A 41 -3.78 -1.21 9.99
CA PRO A 41 -3.39 -1.25 11.39
C PRO A 41 -2.30 -2.28 11.70
N GLU A 42 -2.18 -3.34 10.92
CA GLU A 42 -1.10 -4.31 11.03
C GLU A 42 0.27 -3.72 10.69
N ILE A 43 0.33 -2.78 9.75
CA ILE A 43 1.58 -2.11 9.36
C ILE A 43 2.05 -1.18 10.48
N LEU A 44 1.12 -0.49 11.14
CA LEU A 44 1.41 0.32 12.33
C LEU A 44 1.91 -0.51 13.52
N ARG A 45 1.71 -1.83 13.47
CA ARG A 45 2.21 -2.80 14.45
C ARG A 45 3.46 -3.53 13.96
N TYR A 46 4.15 -2.97 12.95
CA TYR A 46 5.36 -3.54 12.36
C TYR A 46 5.17 -4.95 11.79
N LYS A 47 3.94 -5.32 11.41
CA LYS A 47 3.72 -6.57 10.67
C LYS A 47 4.06 -6.36 9.19
N PRO A 48 4.45 -7.42 8.47
CA PRO A 48 4.72 -7.34 7.05
C PRO A 48 3.54 -6.79 6.25
N TYR A 49 3.84 -6.12 5.15
CA TYR A 49 2.83 -5.76 4.16
C TYR A 49 2.22 -7.02 3.57
N THR A 50 0.89 -7.01 3.40
CA THR A 50 0.15 -8.12 2.81
C THR A 50 -0.84 -7.58 1.80
N PRO A 51 -1.39 -8.42 0.91
CA PRO A 51 -2.49 -8.00 0.03
C PRO A 51 -3.70 -7.43 0.78
N ALA A 52 -3.94 -7.87 2.03
CA ALA A 52 -5.01 -7.30 2.86
C ALA A 52 -4.74 -5.84 3.26
N SER A 53 -3.46 -5.48 3.42
CA SER A 53 -3.04 -4.12 3.75
C SER A 53 -3.30 -3.14 2.60
N ASP A 54 -3.11 -3.60 1.35
CA ASP A 54 -3.42 -2.82 0.14
C ASP A 54 -4.94 -2.63 -0.05
N ILE A 55 -5.74 -3.65 0.28
CA ILE A 55 -7.21 -3.55 0.24
C ILE A 55 -7.71 -2.55 1.29
N TYR A 56 -7.15 -2.58 2.50
CA TYR A 56 -7.48 -1.63 3.56
C TYR A 56 -7.17 -0.19 3.12
N SER A 57 -5.98 0.05 2.57
CA SER A 57 -5.57 1.40 2.16
C SER A 57 -6.44 1.95 1.04
N PHE A 58 -6.78 1.13 0.05
CA PHE A 58 -7.75 1.48 -0.98
C PHE A 58 -9.14 1.79 -0.39
N SER A 59 -9.59 1.02 0.60
CA SER A 59 -10.87 1.26 1.28
C SER A 59 -10.89 2.59 2.03
N MET A 60 -9.78 2.97 2.67
CA MET A 60 -9.65 4.28 3.34
C MET A 60 -9.69 5.43 2.33
N ILE A 61 -9.05 5.28 1.17
CA ILE A 61 -9.16 6.26 0.07
C ILE A 61 -10.63 6.40 -0.37
N MET A 62 -11.33 5.28 -0.58
CA MET A 62 -12.76 5.29 -0.96
C MET A 62 -13.66 5.91 0.12
N TRP A 63 -13.35 5.70 1.40
CA TRP A 63 -14.09 6.29 2.52
C TRP A 63 -14.06 7.82 2.51
N GLU A 64 -12.93 8.44 2.15
CA GLU A 64 -12.80 9.90 2.03
C GLU A 64 -13.69 10.51 0.92
N PHE A 65 -14.18 9.69 -0.03
CA PHE A 65 -15.10 10.12 -1.08
C PHE A 65 -16.59 9.93 -0.71
N THR A 66 -16.88 9.51 0.52
CA THR A 66 -18.26 9.39 1.04
C THR A 66 -18.72 10.72 1.64
#